data_AF-A0A3A1WUA0-F1
#
_entry.id   AF-A0A3A1WUA0-F1
#
_cell.length_a   1.000
_cell.length_b   1.000
_cell.length_c   1.000
_cell.angle_alpha   90.00
_cell.angle_beta   90.00
_cell.angle_gamma   90.00
#
_symmetry.space_group_name_H-M   'P 1'
#
loop_
_entity.id
_entity.type
_entity.pdbx_description
1 polymer ?
#
loop_
_entity_poly.entity_id
_entity_poly.type
_entity_poly.pdbx_seq_one_letter_code
_entity_poly.pdbx_strand_id
1 'polypeptide(L)'
;MLQPTISEPRVAPRAARGGSEESLFVRIRRQMSERILKGVYGVGERLPSEAELAQEFGASRQTVSKAIAELARCGLVERNRRAGTVVTRKFHRTFILPLADIRQDVRDRGLAYGYRVLDRAILRNGRDGLDWSDVPSGEPLVRVEVLHLGDDAPLMLESRLINIAAAPAVTQETFERAAPSPWLLANIPWTSVDHRIAAVNCGSDLAGKLDLAVGTACPTIERRTFHFDVPVTRARMVLAGSRLEVKGSYTLPTI
;
A
#
# COMPACT_ATOMS: atom_id res chain seq x y z
N MET A 1 15.97 -21.24 25.52
CA MET A 1 16.06 -21.86 24.18
C MET A 1 16.23 -20.73 23.17
N LEU A 2 17.39 -20.67 22.54
CA LEU A 2 17.77 -19.66 21.56
C LEU A 2 17.05 -19.94 20.23
N GLN A 3 16.26 -19.00 19.72
CA GLN A 3 15.72 -19.06 18.37
C GLN A 3 16.82 -18.65 17.38
N PRO A 4 17.01 -19.36 16.24
CA PRO A 4 17.95 -18.95 15.22
C PRO A 4 17.38 -17.75 14.43
N THR A 5 18.04 -16.61 14.54
CA THR A 5 17.80 -15.40 13.73
C THR A 5 18.30 -15.65 12.31
N ILE A 6 17.39 -15.87 11.36
CA ILE A 6 17.74 -15.87 9.93
C ILE A 6 17.91 -14.41 9.51
N SER A 7 19.15 -13.95 9.41
CA SER A 7 19.52 -12.63 8.90
C SER A 7 19.42 -12.64 7.37
N GLU A 8 18.46 -11.91 6.81
CA GLU A 8 18.44 -11.60 5.38
C GLU A 8 19.61 -10.64 5.01
N PRO A 9 20.11 -10.68 3.76
CA PRO A 9 21.17 -9.80 3.31
C PRO A 9 20.70 -8.34 3.27
N ARG A 10 21.28 -7.55 4.17
CA ARG A 10 21.06 -6.12 4.41
C ARG A 10 21.63 -5.30 3.24
N VAL A 11 20.81 -4.98 2.24
CA VAL A 11 21.16 -3.96 1.24
C VAL A 11 20.88 -2.60 1.86
N ALA A 12 21.94 -1.88 2.27
CA ALA A 12 21.83 -0.56 2.84
C ALA A 12 21.24 0.43 1.81
N PRO A 13 20.26 1.28 2.19
CA PRO A 13 19.82 2.36 1.32
C PRO A 13 20.99 3.35 1.15
N ARG A 14 21.40 3.54 -0.10
CA ARG A 14 22.42 4.51 -0.49
C ARG A 14 21.89 5.91 -0.16
N ALA A 15 22.45 6.54 0.87
CA ALA A 15 22.07 7.87 1.33
C ALA A 15 22.05 8.88 0.17
N ALA A 16 20.89 9.46 -0.12
CA ALA A 16 20.75 10.58 -1.04
C ALA A 16 21.32 11.83 -0.35
N ARG A 17 22.47 12.32 -0.85
CA ARG A 17 22.99 13.64 -0.51
C ARG A 17 22.26 14.70 -1.36
N GLY A 18 21.88 15.80 -0.73
CA GLY A 18 21.59 17.08 -1.39
C GLY A 18 20.11 17.40 -1.52
N GLY A 19 19.67 18.46 -0.84
CA GLY A 19 18.39 19.11 -1.12
C GLY A 19 18.34 19.45 -2.61
N SER A 20 17.39 18.86 -3.33
CA SER A 20 17.31 18.98 -4.79
C SER A 20 15.89 19.33 -5.17
N GLU A 21 15.75 20.35 -6.03
CA GLU A 21 14.55 20.52 -6.84
C GLU A 21 14.17 19.15 -7.41
N GLU A 22 12.93 18.74 -7.16
CA GLU A 22 12.42 17.48 -7.67
C GLU A 22 12.62 17.44 -9.19
N SER A 23 13.42 16.48 -9.67
CA SER A 23 13.71 16.41 -11.10
C SER A 23 12.41 16.37 -11.91
N LEU A 24 12.38 17.10 -13.03
CA LEU A 24 11.19 17.24 -13.87
C LEU A 24 10.57 15.89 -14.26
N PHE A 25 11.42 14.87 -14.46
CA PHE A 25 11.02 13.49 -14.67
C PHE A 25 10.20 12.90 -13.50
N VAL A 26 10.65 13.08 -12.24
CA VAL A 26 9.94 12.60 -11.04
C VAL A 26 8.60 13.31 -10.90
N ARG A 27 8.55 14.63 -11.17
CA ARG A 27 7.31 15.41 -11.15
C ARG A 27 6.29 14.90 -12.16
N ILE A 28 6.71 14.68 -13.42
CA ILE A 28 5.84 14.14 -14.48
C ILE A 28 5.33 12.75 -14.10
N ARG A 29 6.23 11.87 -13.61
CA ARG A 29 5.88 10.51 -13.17
C ARG A 29 4.82 10.52 -12.07
N ARG A 30 4.97 11.38 -11.05
CA ARG A 30 3.99 11.53 -9.96
C ARG A 30 2.65 12.01 -10.51
N GLN A 31 2.63 13.11 -11.26
CA GLN A 31 1.39 13.69 -11.79
C GLN A 31 0.64 12.73 -12.72
N MET A 32 1.34 11.99 -13.57
CA MET A 32 0.71 10.98 -14.43
C MET A 32 0.12 9.82 -13.62
N SER A 33 0.82 9.37 -12.57
CA SER A 33 0.29 8.33 -11.68
C SER A 33 -0.98 8.79 -10.94
N GLU A 34 -1.01 10.04 -10.47
CA GLU A 34 -2.18 10.64 -9.84
C GLU A 34 -3.37 10.77 -10.80
N ARG A 35 -3.12 11.14 -12.06
CA ARG A 35 -4.16 11.21 -13.10
C ARG A 35 -4.77 9.84 -13.39
N ILE A 36 -3.94 8.80 -13.52
CA ILE A 36 -4.41 7.42 -13.68
C ILE A 36 -5.23 6.99 -12.46
N LEU A 37 -4.76 7.28 -11.24
CA LEU A 37 -5.49 6.95 -10.02
C LEU A 37 -6.87 7.61 -9.97
N LYS A 38 -6.95 8.90 -10.34
CA LYS A 38 -8.19 9.67 -10.37
C LYS A 38 -9.11 9.28 -11.54
N GLY A 39 -8.71 8.32 -12.37
CA GLY A 39 -9.49 7.89 -13.53
C GLY A 39 -9.55 8.91 -14.67
N VAL A 40 -8.62 9.88 -14.70
CA VAL A 40 -8.47 10.79 -15.87
C VAL A 40 -8.13 9.98 -17.12
N TYR A 41 -7.40 8.88 -16.93
CA TYR A 41 -7.16 7.86 -17.94
C TYR A 41 -7.56 6.51 -17.35
N GLY A 42 -8.64 5.93 -17.87
CA GLY A 42 -9.16 4.63 -17.44
C GLY A 42 -8.31 3.45 -17.90
N VAL A 43 -8.51 2.28 -17.30
CA VAL A 43 -7.85 1.04 -17.73
C VAL A 43 -8.24 0.71 -19.18
N GLY A 44 -7.25 0.46 -20.03
CA GLY A 44 -7.46 0.24 -21.47
C GLY A 44 -7.51 1.53 -22.30
N GLU A 45 -7.54 2.71 -21.67
CA GLU A 45 -7.46 3.99 -22.38
C GLU A 45 -6.01 4.34 -22.73
N ARG A 46 -5.89 5.08 -23.84
CA ARG A 46 -4.61 5.55 -24.36
C ARG A 46 -4.21 6.86 -23.69
N LEU A 47 -2.98 6.93 -23.19
CA LEU A 47 -2.39 8.19 -22.77
C LEU A 47 -2.13 9.11 -23.98
N PRO A 48 -2.10 10.44 -23.78
CA PRO A 48 -1.58 11.35 -24.80
C PRO A 48 -0.17 10.93 -25.22
N SER A 49 0.18 11.25 -26.46
CA SER A 49 1.50 10.96 -27.00
C SER A 49 2.60 11.65 -26.18
N GLU A 50 3.82 11.09 -26.20
CA GLU A 50 4.96 11.70 -25.50
C GLU A 50 5.26 13.12 -26.00
N ALA A 51 4.83 13.46 -27.22
CA ALA A 51 4.92 14.80 -27.78
C ALA A 51 3.93 15.77 -27.14
N GLU A 52 2.68 15.36 -27.00
CA GLU A 52 1.62 16.15 -26.36
C GLU A 52 1.94 16.36 -24.89
N LEU A 53 2.36 15.31 -24.18
CA LEU A 53 2.80 15.39 -22.79
C LEU A 53 4.05 16.27 -22.64
N ALA A 54 4.98 16.25 -23.60
CA ALA A 54 6.17 17.12 -23.56
C ALA A 54 5.79 18.60 -23.66
N GLN A 55 4.85 18.93 -24.52
CA GLN A 55 4.28 20.26 -24.62
C GLN A 55 3.54 20.65 -23.34
N GLU A 56 2.71 19.74 -22.81
CA GLU A 56 1.92 19.98 -21.59
C GLU A 56 2.81 20.27 -20.37
N PHE A 57 3.85 19.47 -20.16
CA PHE A 57 4.72 19.59 -18.99
C PHE A 57 5.89 20.57 -19.17
N GLY A 58 6.02 21.20 -20.34
CA GLY A 58 7.16 22.06 -20.67
C GLY A 58 8.49 21.32 -20.57
N ALA A 59 8.52 20.05 -20.99
CA ALA A 59 9.64 19.14 -20.81
C ALA A 59 10.19 18.62 -22.14
N SER A 60 11.43 18.14 -22.16
CA SER A 60 11.94 17.44 -23.34
C SER A 60 11.18 16.13 -23.55
N ARG A 61 11.03 15.70 -24.82
CA ARG A 61 10.47 14.38 -25.14
C ARG A 61 11.21 13.24 -24.43
N GLN A 62 12.54 13.34 -24.27
CA GLN A 62 13.31 12.33 -23.55
C GLN A 62 12.93 12.25 -22.06
N THR A 63 12.66 13.39 -21.42
CA THR A 63 12.23 13.45 -20.02
C THR A 63 10.87 12.78 -19.83
N VAL A 64 9.91 13.06 -20.71
CA VAL A 64 8.60 12.40 -20.73
C VAL A 64 8.74 10.92 -21.03
N SER A 65 9.52 10.56 -22.05
CA SER A 65 9.74 9.16 -22.41
C SER A 65 10.34 8.36 -21.25
N LYS A 66 11.24 8.96 -20.46
CA LYS A 66 11.75 8.34 -19.24
C LYS A 66 10.65 8.13 -18.21
N ALA A 67 9.77 9.11 -18.00
CA ALA A 67 8.64 9.02 -17.06
C ALA A 67 7.65 7.91 -17.45
N ILE A 68 7.28 7.86 -18.73
CA ILE A 68 6.39 6.83 -19.27
C ILE A 68 7.05 5.44 -19.22
N ALA A 69 8.36 5.33 -19.44
CA ALA A 69 9.09 4.06 -19.34
C ALA A 69 9.03 3.48 -17.92
N GLU A 70 9.14 4.32 -16.91
CA GLU A 70 9.03 3.91 -15.50
C GLU A 70 7.62 3.49 -15.12
N LEU A 71 6.59 4.21 -15.58
CA LEU A 71 5.20 3.78 -15.44
C LEU A 71 4.99 2.39 -16.09
N ALA A 72 5.61 2.15 -17.24
CA ALA A 72 5.54 0.88 -17.93
C ALA A 72 6.27 -0.24 -17.17
N ARG A 73 7.45 0.06 -16.61
CA ARG A 73 8.21 -0.86 -15.77
C ARG A 73 7.43 -1.27 -14.51
N CYS A 74 6.63 -0.36 -13.97
CA CYS A 74 5.75 -0.62 -12.82
C CYS A 74 4.41 -1.29 -13.20
N GLY A 75 4.16 -1.56 -14.47
CA GLY A 75 2.91 -2.18 -14.92
C GLY A 75 1.68 -1.28 -14.81
N LEU A 76 1.85 0.05 -14.69
CA LEU A 76 0.75 1.03 -14.72
C LEU A 76 0.32 1.34 -16.16
N VAL A 77 1.22 1.20 -17.13
CA VAL A 77 0.93 1.34 -18.55
C VAL A 77 1.67 0.29 -19.37
N GLU A 78 1.22 0.06 -20.60
CA GLU A 78 1.90 -0.77 -21.59
C GLU A 78 2.16 0.03 -22.85
N ARG A 79 3.37 -0.08 -23.37
CA ARG A 79 3.79 0.58 -24.60
C ARG A 79 3.54 -0.34 -25.77
N ASN A 80 2.66 0.07 -26.67
CA ASN A 80 2.40 -0.61 -27.93
C ASN A 80 2.88 0.24 -29.12
N ARG A 81 3.72 -0.32 -29.99
CA ARG A 81 4.27 0.37 -31.16
C ARG A 81 3.21 0.94 -32.12
N ARG A 82 1.99 0.40 -32.15
CA ARG A 82 0.90 0.84 -33.04
C ARG A 82 -0.19 1.61 -32.29
N ALA A 83 -0.54 1.15 -31.09
CA ALA A 83 -1.64 1.73 -30.31
C ALA A 83 -1.20 2.85 -29.34
N GLY A 84 0.10 3.16 -29.25
CA GLY A 84 0.63 4.11 -28.28
C GLY A 84 0.76 3.52 -26.88
N THR A 85 0.77 4.37 -25.86
CA THR A 85 0.85 3.94 -24.46
C THR A 85 -0.55 3.81 -23.88
N VAL A 86 -0.88 2.67 -23.30
CA VAL A 86 -2.22 2.34 -22.80
C VAL A 86 -2.15 2.00 -21.31
N VAL A 87 -3.13 2.44 -20.50
CA VAL A 87 -3.18 2.13 -19.06
C VAL A 87 -3.49 0.65 -18.85
N THR A 88 -2.71 -0.02 -17.99
CA THR A 88 -2.82 -1.46 -17.76
C THR A 88 -3.45 -1.83 -16.42
N ARG A 89 -3.94 -3.07 -16.36
CA ARG A 89 -4.38 -3.75 -15.13
C ARG A 89 -3.32 -4.70 -14.55
N LYS A 90 -2.23 -4.94 -15.27
CA LYS A 90 -1.30 -6.05 -15.02
C LYS A 90 -0.14 -5.62 -14.10
N PHE A 91 -0.28 -5.86 -12.80
CA PHE A 91 0.88 -6.04 -11.92
C PHE A 91 1.48 -7.44 -12.13
N HIS A 92 2.80 -7.56 -12.26
CA HIS A 92 3.48 -8.76 -12.74
C HIS A 92 3.54 -9.92 -11.72
N ARG A 93 3.07 -11.11 -12.13
CA ARG A 93 3.67 -12.49 -12.04
C ARG A 93 4.24 -13.10 -10.74
N THR A 94 3.75 -12.75 -9.55
CA THR A 94 3.95 -13.56 -8.32
C THR A 94 2.57 -13.96 -7.77
N PHE A 95 2.45 -14.87 -6.81
CA PHE A 95 1.21 -15.01 -6.02
C PHE A 95 0.85 -13.64 -5.46
N ILE A 96 -0.08 -12.94 -6.11
CA ILE A 96 -0.55 -11.64 -5.67
C ILE A 96 -1.69 -11.96 -4.72
N LEU A 97 -1.43 -11.87 -3.42
CA LEU A 97 -2.53 -11.57 -2.51
C LEU A 97 -2.98 -10.15 -2.92
N PRO A 98 -4.19 -9.99 -3.50
CA PRO A 98 -4.64 -8.67 -3.92
C PRO A 98 -4.64 -7.74 -2.70
N LEU A 99 -4.59 -6.43 -2.95
CA LEU A 99 -4.94 -5.44 -1.94
C LEU A 99 -6.44 -5.59 -1.65
N ALA A 100 -6.80 -6.64 -0.91
CA ALA A 100 -8.17 -6.97 -0.56
C ALA A 100 -8.70 -5.88 0.35
N ASP A 101 -9.88 -5.36 0.01
CA ASP A 101 -10.65 -4.52 0.90
C ASP A 101 -11.45 -5.44 1.82
N ILE A 102 -11.06 -5.52 3.09
CA ILE A 102 -11.77 -6.31 4.10
C ILE A 102 -13.27 -6.00 4.15
N ARG A 103 -13.67 -4.77 3.78
CA ARG A 103 -15.08 -4.42 3.61
C ARG A 103 -15.78 -5.32 2.61
N GLN A 104 -15.14 -5.58 1.47
CA GLN A 104 -15.71 -6.43 0.43
C GLN A 104 -15.72 -7.89 0.89
N ASP A 105 -14.64 -8.38 1.51
CA ASP A 105 -14.58 -9.75 2.04
C ASP A 105 -15.70 -10.04 3.06
N VAL A 106 -16.00 -9.07 3.93
CA VAL A 106 -17.09 -9.19 4.92
C VAL A 106 -18.46 -9.18 4.24
N ARG A 107 -18.66 -8.32 3.24
CA ARG A 107 -19.91 -8.24 2.46
C ARG A 107 -20.16 -9.48 1.61
N ASP A 108 -19.12 -10.05 1.01
CA ASP A 108 -19.20 -11.27 0.20
C ASP A 108 -19.62 -12.49 1.05
N ARG A 109 -19.42 -12.41 2.37
CA ARG A 109 -19.91 -13.39 3.36
C ARG A 109 -21.33 -13.10 3.85
N GLY A 110 -21.98 -12.05 3.33
CA GLY A 110 -23.33 -11.65 3.73
C GLY A 110 -23.41 -10.92 5.07
N LEU A 111 -22.28 -10.48 5.63
CA LEU A 111 -22.23 -9.79 6.93
C LEU A 111 -22.23 -8.27 6.76
N ALA A 112 -22.74 -7.56 7.75
CA ALA A 112 -22.66 -6.11 7.83
C ALA A 112 -21.25 -5.68 8.26
N TYR A 113 -20.53 -5.01 7.34
CA TYR A 113 -19.20 -4.48 7.63
C TYR A 113 -19.26 -3.24 8.54
N GLY A 114 -18.46 -3.27 9.60
CA GLY A 114 -18.18 -2.12 10.46
C GLY A 114 -16.68 -2.02 10.79
N TYR A 115 -16.25 -0.89 11.34
CA TYR A 115 -14.91 -0.78 11.92
C TYR A 115 -14.87 0.32 12.99
N ARG A 116 -13.86 0.27 13.86
CA ARG A 116 -13.60 1.26 14.90
C ARG A 116 -12.13 1.66 14.87
N VAL A 117 -11.84 2.95 14.85
CA VAL A 117 -10.48 3.46 15.09
C VAL A 117 -10.24 3.39 16.59
N LEU A 118 -9.28 2.58 17.01
CA LEU A 118 -8.95 2.39 18.43
C LEU A 118 -7.97 3.47 18.91
N ASP A 119 -7.01 3.82 18.06
CA ASP A 119 -5.94 4.75 18.39
C ASP A 119 -5.38 5.40 17.13
N ARG A 120 -4.97 6.67 17.25
CA ARG A 120 -4.36 7.45 16.19
C ARG A 120 -3.36 8.45 16.77
N ALA A 121 -2.13 8.42 16.30
CA ALA A 121 -1.07 9.34 16.74
C ALA A 121 -0.14 9.72 15.59
N ILE A 122 0.46 10.91 15.68
CA ILE A 122 1.62 11.28 14.86
C ILE A 122 2.86 10.98 15.69
N LEU A 123 3.74 10.11 15.18
CA LEU A 123 4.97 9.66 15.85
C LEU A 123 6.18 9.93 14.95
N ARG A 124 7.40 9.79 15.48
CA ARG A 124 8.63 9.90 14.70
C ARG A 124 9.32 8.55 14.55
N ASN A 125 9.74 8.21 13.33
CA ASN A 125 10.45 6.96 13.06
C ASN A 125 11.79 6.86 13.80
N GLY A 126 12.15 5.67 14.27
CA GLY A 126 13.36 5.43 15.07
C GLY A 126 13.31 6.03 16.48
N ARG A 127 12.15 6.56 16.90
CA ARG A 127 11.83 7.02 18.25
C ARG A 127 10.55 6.31 18.70
N ASP A 128 10.25 6.39 19.99
CA ASP A 128 8.97 5.90 20.55
C ASP A 128 8.70 4.40 20.28
N GLY A 129 9.75 3.58 20.17
CA GLY A 129 9.66 2.14 19.90
C GLY A 129 9.26 1.79 18.46
N LEU A 130 9.19 2.78 17.56
CA LEU A 130 8.79 2.59 16.17
C LEU A 130 10.02 2.40 15.29
N ASP A 131 10.05 1.29 14.56
CA ASP A 131 11.11 0.97 13.60
C ASP A 131 10.51 0.53 12.25
N TRP A 132 10.55 1.44 11.28
CA TRP A 132 10.27 1.13 9.89
C TRP A 132 11.50 1.46 9.03
N SER A 133 12.25 0.41 8.69
CA SER A 133 13.53 0.48 7.97
C SER A 133 13.49 1.15 6.61
N ASP A 134 12.33 1.15 5.93
CA ASP A 134 12.19 1.74 4.59
C ASP A 134 12.10 3.28 4.67
N VAL A 135 11.80 3.84 5.85
CA VAL A 135 11.68 5.29 6.08
C VAL A 135 12.90 5.77 6.87
N PRO A 136 13.47 6.96 6.56
CA PRO A 136 14.55 7.53 7.37
C PRO A 136 14.15 7.76 8.85
N SER A 137 15.11 7.68 9.76
CA SER A 137 14.90 8.00 11.18
C SER A 137 14.55 9.48 11.36
N GLY A 138 13.66 9.77 12.30
CA GLY A 138 13.16 11.12 12.60
C GLY A 138 11.96 11.57 11.77
N GLU A 139 11.67 10.91 10.64
CA GLU A 139 10.53 11.24 9.79
C GLU A 139 9.21 11.05 10.53
N PRO A 140 8.26 12.00 10.40
CA PRO A 140 6.97 11.90 11.05
C PRO A 140 6.06 10.93 10.29
N LEU A 141 5.37 10.08 11.04
CA LEU A 141 4.45 9.07 10.55
C LEU A 141 3.11 9.19 11.27
N VAL A 142 2.02 8.85 10.58
CA VAL A 142 0.75 8.57 11.27
C VAL A 142 0.72 7.08 11.64
N ARG A 143 0.57 6.79 12.93
CA ARG A 143 0.18 5.47 13.44
C ARG A 143 -1.33 5.45 13.64
N VAL A 144 -1.99 4.42 13.14
CA VAL A 144 -3.42 4.18 13.36
C VAL A 144 -3.66 2.71 13.67
N GLU A 145 -4.46 2.44 14.69
CA GLU A 145 -4.93 1.11 15.06
C GLU A 145 -6.44 1.03 14.80
N VAL A 146 -6.88 0.03 14.03
CA VAL A 146 -8.26 -0.12 13.59
C VAL A 146 -8.74 -1.53 13.84
N LEU A 147 -9.93 -1.66 14.41
CA LEU A 147 -10.62 -2.93 14.59
C LEU A 147 -11.73 -3.06 13.54
N HIS A 148 -11.61 -4.03 12.65
CA HIS A 148 -12.61 -4.36 11.63
C HIS A 148 -13.60 -5.40 12.15
N LEU A 149 -14.87 -5.23 11.81
CA LEU A 149 -16.00 -5.98 12.34
C LEU A 149 -16.86 -6.55 11.20
N GLY A 150 -17.50 -7.69 11.47
CA GLY A 150 -18.63 -8.20 10.69
C GLY A 150 -19.73 -8.60 11.64
N ASP A 151 -20.93 -8.03 11.46
CA ASP A 151 -22.06 -8.14 12.41
C ASP A 151 -21.62 -7.85 13.86
N ASP A 152 -20.88 -6.75 14.02
CA ASP A 152 -20.27 -6.28 15.28
C ASP A 152 -19.22 -7.20 15.93
N ALA A 153 -19.01 -8.42 15.42
CA ALA A 153 -17.98 -9.32 15.90
C ALA A 153 -16.58 -8.87 15.41
N PRO A 154 -15.56 -8.82 16.29
CA PRO A 154 -14.19 -8.50 15.87
C PRO A 154 -13.61 -9.53 14.91
N LEU A 155 -13.14 -9.06 13.75
CA LEU A 155 -12.59 -9.92 12.70
C LEU A 155 -11.09 -9.71 12.48
N MET A 156 -10.63 -8.45 12.52
CA MET A 156 -9.23 -8.13 12.23
C MET A 156 -8.79 -6.88 12.99
N LEU A 157 -7.61 -6.96 13.59
CA LEU A 157 -6.90 -5.82 14.17
C LEU A 157 -5.83 -5.36 13.17
N GLU A 158 -5.97 -4.14 12.66
CA GLU A 158 -5.01 -3.51 11.77
C GLU A 158 -4.18 -2.48 12.55
N SER A 159 -2.85 -2.63 12.56
CA SER A 159 -1.91 -1.61 13.02
C SER A 159 -1.16 -1.07 11.81
N ARG A 160 -1.33 0.22 11.50
CA ARG A 160 -0.76 0.83 10.31
C ARG A 160 0.11 2.03 10.63
N LEU A 161 1.22 2.12 9.90
CA LEU A 161 2.07 3.29 9.77
C LEU A 161 1.90 3.88 8.38
N ILE A 162 1.76 5.20 8.29
CA ILE A 162 1.58 5.94 7.05
C ILE A 162 2.66 7.01 6.97
N ASN A 163 3.40 7.02 5.87
CA ASN A 163 4.42 8.02 5.60
C ASN A 163 3.79 9.35 5.21
N ILE A 164 3.93 10.37 6.06
CA ILE A 164 3.33 11.69 5.83
C ILE A 164 3.93 12.35 4.58
N ALA A 165 5.22 12.13 4.28
CA ALA A 165 5.83 12.65 3.06
C ALA A 165 5.17 12.09 1.79
N ALA A 166 4.71 10.83 1.83
CA ALA A 166 4.00 10.20 0.71
C ALA A 166 2.50 10.53 0.69
N ALA A 167 1.90 10.83 1.84
CA ALA A 167 0.48 11.10 1.99
C ALA A 167 0.18 12.30 2.91
N PRO A 168 0.53 13.55 2.54
CA PRO A 168 0.45 14.69 3.48
C PRO A 168 -0.94 14.94 4.06
N ALA A 169 -2.00 14.69 3.26
CA ALA A 169 -3.39 14.85 3.65
C ALA A 169 -3.79 13.96 4.85
N VAL A 170 -3.05 12.89 5.12
CA VAL A 170 -3.33 11.96 6.24
C VAL A 170 -3.24 12.62 7.61
N THR A 171 -2.49 13.74 7.71
CA THR A 171 -2.36 14.51 8.95
C THR A 171 -3.69 15.04 9.46
N GLN A 172 -4.62 15.33 8.55
CA GLN A 172 -5.97 15.83 8.87
C GLN A 172 -7.06 14.75 8.81
N GLU A 173 -6.73 13.55 8.32
CA GLU A 173 -7.69 12.45 8.19
C GLU A 173 -7.89 11.73 9.53
N THR A 174 -9.15 11.62 9.96
CA THR A 174 -9.54 10.91 11.20
C THR A 174 -9.87 9.44 10.95
N PHE A 175 -10.15 9.04 9.70
CA PHE A 175 -10.62 7.72 9.30
C PHE A 175 -11.99 7.34 9.85
N GLU A 176 -12.82 8.30 10.26
CA GLU A 176 -14.19 8.02 10.72
C GLU A 176 -15.14 7.62 9.58
N ARG A 177 -14.87 8.09 8.35
CA ARG A 177 -15.73 7.85 7.18
C ARG A 177 -15.22 6.73 6.27
N ALA A 178 -13.91 6.54 6.21
CA ALA A 178 -13.28 5.48 5.44
C ALA A 178 -12.12 4.89 6.25
N ALA A 179 -12.04 3.55 6.28
CA ALA A 179 -10.92 2.87 6.91
C ALA A 179 -9.60 3.18 6.18
N PRO A 180 -8.44 3.08 6.85
CA PRO A 180 -7.16 3.51 6.29
C PRO A 180 -6.80 2.85 4.95
N SER A 181 -7.05 1.54 4.80
CA SER A 181 -6.79 0.81 3.56
C SER A 181 -7.54 1.40 2.34
N PRO A 182 -8.89 1.46 2.33
CA PRO A 182 -9.64 2.11 1.25
C PRO A 182 -9.28 3.57 1.02
N TRP A 183 -9.06 4.35 2.09
CA TRP A 183 -8.69 5.76 1.97
C TRP A 183 -7.35 5.92 1.24
N LEU A 184 -6.33 5.14 1.62
CA LEU A 184 -5.01 5.20 0.96
C LEU A 184 -5.10 4.78 -0.51
N LEU A 185 -5.84 3.71 -0.80
CA LEU A 185 -6.04 3.25 -2.18
C LEU A 185 -6.75 4.27 -3.06
N ALA A 186 -7.67 5.06 -2.49
CA ALA A 186 -8.38 6.09 -3.23
C ALA A 186 -7.58 7.39 -3.41
N ASN A 187 -6.67 7.70 -2.47
CA ASN A 187 -6.00 9.01 -2.42
C ASN A 187 -4.54 8.97 -2.86
N ILE A 188 -3.85 7.84 -2.70
CA ILE A 188 -2.39 7.74 -2.88
C ILE A 188 -2.06 6.71 -3.97
N PRO A 189 -1.38 7.12 -5.06
CA PRO A 189 -0.94 6.17 -6.08
C PRO A 189 0.04 5.16 -5.49
N TRP A 190 0.01 3.93 -5.98
CA TRP A 190 0.93 2.87 -5.57
C TRP A 190 1.40 2.08 -6.79
N THR A 191 2.58 1.46 -6.70
CA THR A 191 3.20 0.72 -7.80
C THR A 191 3.71 -0.64 -7.40
N SER A 192 3.93 -0.89 -6.11
CA SER A 192 4.37 -2.18 -5.64
C SER A 192 3.87 -2.43 -4.23
N VAL A 193 3.68 -3.72 -3.95
CA VAL A 193 3.26 -4.22 -2.66
C VAL A 193 4.08 -5.45 -2.33
N ASP A 194 4.54 -5.50 -1.09
CA ASP A 194 5.20 -6.65 -0.50
C ASP A 194 4.30 -7.20 0.62
N HIS A 195 4.07 -8.50 0.61
CA HIS A 195 3.24 -9.19 1.60
C HIS A 195 4.06 -10.28 2.29
N ARG A 196 4.04 -10.27 3.62
CA ARG A 196 4.56 -11.35 4.46
C ARG A 196 3.41 -11.93 5.26
N ILE A 197 3.17 -13.22 5.08
CA ILE A 197 2.12 -13.96 5.80
C ILE A 197 2.80 -14.81 6.88
N ALA A 198 2.26 -14.78 8.09
CA ALA A 198 2.69 -15.61 9.20
C ALA A 198 1.49 -15.95 10.10
N ALA A 199 1.75 -16.51 11.27
CA ALA A 199 0.76 -16.71 12.31
C ALA A 199 1.39 -16.39 13.67
N VAL A 200 0.55 -15.95 14.61
CA VAL A 200 0.90 -15.76 16.02
C VAL A 200 -0.16 -16.41 16.89
N ASN A 201 0.22 -16.84 18.09
CA ASN A 201 -0.77 -17.20 19.10
C ASN A 201 -1.29 -15.93 19.78
N CYS A 202 -2.59 -15.93 20.07
CA CYS A 202 -3.27 -14.80 20.68
C CYS A 202 -2.81 -14.60 22.13
N GLY A 203 -2.05 -13.52 22.39
CA GLY A 203 -1.75 -13.06 23.74
C GLY A 203 -2.95 -12.38 24.40
N SER A 204 -2.84 -11.99 25.67
CA SER A 204 -3.94 -11.38 26.43
C SER A 204 -4.49 -10.08 25.81
N ASP A 205 -3.62 -9.18 25.35
CA ASP A 205 -4.04 -7.91 24.71
C ASP A 205 -4.84 -8.18 23.42
N LEU A 206 -4.31 -9.04 22.55
CA LEU A 206 -4.96 -9.40 21.30
C LEU A 206 -6.28 -10.15 21.54
N ALA A 207 -6.32 -11.01 22.56
CA ALA A 207 -7.49 -11.77 22.95
C ALA A 207 -8.62 -10.84 23.40
N GLY A 208 -8.30 -9.81 24.19
CA GLY A 208 -9.27 -8.79 24.59
C GLY A 208 -9.79 -7.97 23.41
N LYS A 209 -8.91 -7.56 22.48
CA LYS A 209 -9.31 -6.75 21.31
C LYS A 209 -10.12 -7.53 20.28
N LEU A 210 -9.76 -8.79 20.02
CA LEU A 210 -10.43 -9.64 19.03
C LEU A 210 -11.57 -10.49 19.61
N ASP A 211 -11.83 -10.41 20.91
CA ASP A 211 -12.79 -11.28 21.59
C ASP A 211 -12.53 -12.76 21.27
N LEU A 212 -11.33 -13.22 21.64
CA LEU A 212 -10.84 -14.58 21.40
C LEU A 212 -10.30 -15.19 22.69
N ALA A 213 -10.23 -16.52 22.73
CA ALA A 213 -9.47 -17.20 23.78
C ALA A 213 -7.96 -16.94 23.61
N VAL A 214 -7.26 -16.77 24.73
CA VAL A 214 -5.79 -16.76 24.74
C VAL A 214 -5.27 -18.07 24.14
N GLY A 215 -4.24 -17.98 23.30
CA GLY A 215 -3.66 -19.12 22.59
C GLY A 215 -4.27 -19.41 21.22
N THR A 216 -5.43 -18.84 20.87
CA THR A 216 -6.04 -18.97 19.53
C THR A 216 -5.01 -18.61 18.45
N ALA A 217 -4.91 -19.44 17.40
CA ALA A 217 -4.04 -19.14 16.27
C ALA A 217 -4.63 -17.97 15.45
N CYS A 218 -3.81 -16.94 15.24
CA CYS A 218 -4.17 -15.74 14.49
C CYS A 218 -3.24 -15.60 13.28
N PRO A 219 -3.74 -15.75 12.05
CA PRO A 219 -3.00 -15.38 10.86
C PRO A 219 -2.60 -13.92 10.91
N THR A 220 -1.39 -13.61 10.45
CA THR A 220 -0.90 -12.24 10.33
C THR A 220 -0.48 -11.95 8.91
N ILE A 221 -0.82 -10.77 8.44
CA ILE A 221 -0.38 -10.25 7.14
C ILE A 221 0.33 -8.93 7.41
N GLU A 222 1.63 -8.90 7.18
CA GLU A 222 2.36 -7.64 7.06
C GLU A 222 2.42 -7.22 5.61
N ARG A 223 2.05 -5.97 5.36
CA ARG A 223 1.96 -5.40 4.02
C ARG A 223 2.73 -4.10 3.97
N ARG A 224 3.65 -4.00 3.02
CA ARG A 224 4.36 -2.76 2.70
C ARG A 224 3.97 -2.31 1.31
N THR A 225 3.54 -1.07 1.18
CA THR A 225 3.08 -0.50 -0.08
C THR A 225 3.96 0.68 -0.44
N PHE A 226 4.36 0.74 -1.71
CA PHE A 226 5.27 1.76 -2.21
C PHE A 226 4.69 2.45 -3.44
N HIS A 227 5.06 3.72 -3.61
CA HIS A 227 4.90 4.48 -4.83
C HIS A 227 6.29 4.69 -5.45
N PHE A 228 6.64 3.84 -6.40
CA PHE A 228 7.99 3.61 -6.88
C PHE A 228 8.92 3.27 -5.71
N ASP A 229 9.96 4.06 -5.49
CA ASP A 229 10.91 3.88 -4.39
C ASP A 229 10.47 4.59 -3.11
N VAL A 230 9.31 5.24 -3.10
CA VAL A 230 8.80 5.95 -1.93
C VAL A 230 7.91 5.03 -1.10
N PRO A 231 8.28 4.71 0.16
CA PRO A 231 7.42 3.95 1.06
C PRO A 231 6.17 4.76 1.40
N VAL A 232 4.98 4.19 1.15
CA VAL A 232 3.69 4.84 1.42
C VAL A 232 3.15 4.42 2.77
N THR A 233 3.07 3.11 3.01
CA THR A 233 2.50 2.58 4.25
C THR A 233 3.04 1.19 4.57
N ARG A 234 3.14 0.90 5.87
CA ARG A 234 3.33 -0.44 6.42
C ARG A 234 2.12 -0.77 7.29
N ALA A 235 1.46 -1.89 7.03
CA ALA A 235 0.36 -2.38 7.83
C ALA A 235 0.61 -3.80 8.33
N ARG A 236 0.26 -4.03 9.58
CA ARG A 236 0.20 -5.37 10.17
C ARG A 236 -1.26 -5.65 10.49
N MET A 237 -1.81 -6.65 9.83
CA MET A 237 -3.17 -7.12 10.00
C MET A 237 -3.13 -8.44 10.75
N VAL A 238 -3.82 -8.53 11.88
CA VAL A 238 -3.96 -9.76 12.66
C VAL A 238 -5.40 -10.20 12.59
N LEU A 239 -5.63 -11.39 12.02
CA LEU A 239 -6.95 -11.91 11.74
C LEU A 239 -7.39 -12.83 12.89
N ALA A 240 -8.67 -12.76 13.24
CA ALA A 240 -9.29 -13.75 14.10
C ALA A 240 -9.40 -15.07 13.33
N GLY A 241 -8.44 -15.99 13.51
CA GLY A 241 -8.33 -17.22 12.72
C GLY A 241 -9.52 -18.18 12.82
N SER A 242 -10.37 -18.02 13.85
CA SER A 242 -11.64 -18.74 13.98
C SER A 242 -12.78 -18.16 13.14
N ARG A 243 -12.63 -16.94 12.61
CA ARG A 243 -13.68 -16.17 11.90
C ARG A 243 -13.26 -15.76 10.49
N LEU A 244 -11.96 -15.53 10.27
CA LEU A 244 -11.39 -15.13 8.99
C LEU A 244 -10.26 -16.05 8.54
N GLU A 245 -10.15 -16.19 7.23
CA GLU A 245 -9.09 -16.91 6.53
C GLU A 245 -8.44 -16.00 5.49
N VAL A 246 -7.18 -16.28 5.13
CA VAL A 246 -6.48 -15.61 4.03
C VAL A 246 -6.68 -16.44 2.77
N LYS A 247 -7.36 -15.87 1.77
CA LYS A 247 -7.66 -16.55 0.50
C LYS A 247 -7.04 -15.79 -0.67
N GLY A 248 -6.47 -16.52 -1.61
CA GLY A 248 -6.02 -16.01 -2.91
C GLY A 248 -6.49 -16.94 -4.02
N SER A 249 -7.01 -16.38 -5.11
CA SER A 249 -7.30 -17.12 -6.33
C SER A 249 -6.57 -16.47 -7.49
N TYR A 250 -5.95 -17.28 -8.34
CA TYR A 250 -5.27 -16.82 -9.54
C TYR A 250 -5.72 -17.68 -10.73
N THR A 251 -6.17 -17.01 -11.78
CA THR A 251 -6.49 -17.64 -13.06
C THR A 251 -5.51 -17.10 -14.10
N LEU A 252 -4.81 -18.00 -14.81
CA LEU A 252 -3.95 -17.60 -15.92
C LEU A 252 -4.80 -16.94 -17.01
N PRO A 253 -4.36 -15.81 -17.61
CA PRO A 253 -5.06 -15.26 -18.75
C PRO A 253 -5.03 -16.27 -19.91
N THR A 254 -6.21 -16.57 -20.47
CA THR A 254 -6.31 -17.33 -21.72
C THR A 254 -5.64 -16.52 -22.83
N ILE A 255 -4.70 -17.14 -23.54
CA ILE A 255 -3.96 -16.56 -24.67
C ILE A 255 -4.91 -16.36 -25.85
#